data_AF-A0A2D9C612-F1
#
_entry.id   AF-A0A2D9C612-F1
#
_cell.length_a   1.000
_cell.length_b   1.000
_cell.length_c   1.000
_cell.angle_alpha   90.00
_cell.angle_beta   90.00
_cell.angle_gamma   90.00
#
_symmetry.space_group_name_H-M   'P 1'
#
loop_
_entity.id
_entity.type
_entity.pdbx_description
1 polymer ?
#
loop_
_entity_poly.entity_id
_entity_poly.type
_entity_poly.pdbx_seq_one_letter_code
_entity_poly.pdbx_strand_id
1 'polypeptide(L)'
;MSKVQGLNKQFTERDVNRMRNLIQGKQGEKVGQSIGYSKHEKIYKEGDIWEEDDRKWTIKDGIKQNITKLDKAKKLHIMPIFCPSCGSKMHTDLDKPYYNIHKKCFNCVVEFEHHLKVAGLYEIYEAKIINSEIDNWINEFKTYLESELSITNNSFISEQGDLEKWTGGPNKEKVLEGLDKTIEYLNSL
;
A
#
# COMPACT_ATOMS: atom_id res chain seq x y z
N MET A 1 36.32 -15.06 47.34
CA MET A 1 35.12 -14.77 48.15
C MET A 1 35.58 -14.29 49.52
N SER A 2 35.40 -13.01 49.85
CA SER A 2 35.82 -12.41 51.14
C SER A 2 34.65 -12.40 52.13
N LYS A 3 34.84 -12.98 53.31
CA LYS A 3 33.86 -12.97 54.41
C LYS A 3 34.09 -11.71 55.24
N VAL A 4 33.18 -10.74 55.16
CA VAL A 4 33.20 -9.54 56.02
C VAL A 4 32.67 -9.92 57.41
N GLN A 5 33.40 -9.53 58.46
CA GLN A 5 33.05 -9.85 59.86
C GLN A 5 31.72 -9.19 60.27
N GLY A 6 30.78 -10.00 60.76
CA GLY A 6 29.50 -9.55 61.34
C GLY A 6 28.24 -10.10 60.67
N LEU A 7 28.33 -10.73 59.49
CA LEU A 7 27.18 -11.39 58.84
C LEU A 7 27.35 -12.91 58.75
N ASN A 8 26.36 -13.63 59.26
CA ASN A 8 26.34 -15.10 59.30
C ASN A 8 25.95 -15.76 57.96
N LYS A 9 25.58 -15.00 56.93
CA LYS A 9 25.29 -15.49 55.57
C LYS A 9 26.12 -14.74 54.52
N GLN A 10 26.71 -15.49 53.59
CA GLN A 10 27.40 -14.93 52.43
C GLN A 10 26.37 -14.46 51.41
N PHE A 11 26.56 -13.27 50.84
CA PHE A 11 25.72 -12.78 49.75
C PHE A 11 25.95 -13.62 48.50
N THR A 12 24.86 -14.10 47.90
CA THR A 12 24.97 -14.78 46.61
C THR A 12 25.24 -13.74 45.52
N GLU A 13 25.83 -14.15 44.41
CA GLU A 13 26.10 -13.27 43.27
C GLU A 13 24.82 -12.57 42.77
N ARG A 14 23.68 -13.25 42.89
CA ARG A 14 22.35 -12.70 42.57
C ARG A 14 21.96 -11.55 43.50
N ASP A 15 22.27 -11.64 44.78
CA ASP A 15 21.95 -10.57 45.74
C ASP A 15 22.78 -9.31 45.48
N VAL A 16 24.07 -9.49 45.13
CA VAL A 16 24.97 -8.40 44.77
C VAL A 16 24.50 -7.71 43.49
N ASN A 17 24.13 -8.48 42.48
CA ASN A 17 23.64 -7.94 41.21
C ASN A 17 22.27 -7.24 41.38
N ARG A 18 21.38 -7.75 42.23
CA ARG A 18 20.13 -7.06 42.59
C ARG A 18 20.39 -5.74 43.29
N MET A 19 21.31 -5.70 44.25
CA MET A 19 21.69 -4.45 44.92
C MET A 19 22.28 -3.44 43.93
N ARG A 20 23.12 -3.88 42.99
CA ARG A 20 23.66 -3.01 41.94
C ARG A 20 22.55 -2.40 41.08
N ASN A 21 21.57 -3.20 40.66
CA ASN A 21 20.45 -2.73 39.85
C ASN A 21 19.56 -1.72 40.61
N LEU A 22 19.35 -1.94 41.91
CA LEU A 22 18.63 -1.00 42.79
C LEU A 22 19.36 0.33 42.92
N ILE A 23 20.69 0.31 43.11
CA ILE A 23 21.52 1.51 43.21
C ILE A 23 21.53 2.28 41.88
N GLN A 24 21.50 1.59 40.75
CA GLN A 24 21.48 2.20 39.41
C GLN A 24 20.08 2.66 38.95
N GLY A 25 19.05 2.55 39.80
CA GLY A 25 17.68 2.96 39.46
C GLY A 25 16.95 2.02 38.49
N LYS A 26 17.53 0.86 38.18
CA LYS A 26 16.99 -0.11 37.22
C LYS A 26 16.12 -1.17 37.90
N GLN A 27 15.02 -0.74 38.51
CA GLN A 27 14.18 -1.58 39.37
C GLN A 27 13.47 -2.75 38.64
N GLY A 28 13.55 -2.83 37.31
CA GLY A 28 12.92 -3.88 36.48
C GLY A 28 13.86 -4.92 35.87
N GLU A 29 15.19 -4.79 36.02
CA GLU A 29 16.13 -5.73 35.39
C GLU A 29 16.21 -7.07 36.14
N LYS A 30 15.91 -8.18 35.43
CA LYS A 30 15.93 -9.54 35.99
C LYS A 30 17.37 -10.00 36.26
N VAL A 31 17.61 -10.49 37.47
CA VAL A 31 18.95 -10.96 37.94
C VAL A 31 19.13 -12.48 37.81
N GLY A 32 18.11 -13.20 37.36
CA GLY A 32 18.15 -14.64 37.11
C GLY A 32 17.12 -15.07 36.07
N GLN A 33 17.26 -16.30 35.56
CA GLN A 33 16.30 -16.87 34.61
C GLN A 33 14.97 -17.18 35.31
N SER A 34 13.94 -16.41 34.97
CA SER A 34 12.55 -16.72 35.34
C SER A 34 11.94 -17.59 34.23
N ILE A 35 11.49 -18.80 34.57
CA ILE A 35 10.66 -19.61 33.67
C ILE A 35 9.29 -18.93 33.60
N GLY A 36 9.04 -18.26 32.48
CA GLY A 36 7.93 -17.33 32.29
C GLY A 36 8.41 -16.12 31.50
N TYR A 37 8.40 -16.25 30.17
CA TYR A 37 8.64 -15.12 29.26
C TYR A 37 7.48 -14.13 29.40
N SER A 38 7.65 -13.10 30.22
CA SER A 38 6.75 -11.95 30.26
C SER A 38 7.33 -10.89 29.32
N LYS A 39 6.76 -10.75 28.12
CA LYS A 39 7.11 -9.67 27.17
C LYS A 39 6.88 -8.33 27.90
N HIS A 40 7.82 -7.39 27.81
CA HIS A 40 7.62 -6.05 28.37
C HIS A 40 6.41 -5.39 27.67
N GLU A 41 5.38 -5.01 28.44
CA GLU A 41 4.26 -4.23 27.93
C GLU A 41 4.75 -2.82 27.59
N LYS A 42 4.86 -2.52 26.29
CA LYS A 42 5.08 -1.17 25.79
C LYS A 42 3.70 -0.51 25.61
N ILE A 43 3.49 0.60 26.28
CA ILE A 43 2.29 1.42 26.11
C ILE A 43 2.53 2.34 24.91
N TYR A 44 1.78 2.12 23.84
CA TYR A 44 1.78 2.96 22.65
C TYR A 44 0.66 4.00 22.77
N LYS A 45 0.89 5.20 22.23
CA LYS A 45 -0.10 6.28 22.18
C LYS A 45 -0.83 6.28 20.83
N GLU A 46 -1.91 7.04 20.74
CA GLU A 46 -2.64 7.22 19.48
C GLU A 46 -1.73 7.83 18.41
N GLY A 47 -1.70 7.21 17.22
CA GLY A 47 -0.84 7.60 16.12
C GLY A 47 0.55 6.96 16.08
N ASP A 48 0.96 6.21 17.12
CA ASP A 48 2.22 5.47 17.09
C ASP A 48 2.14 4.30 16.08
N ILE A 49 3.18 4.16 15.25
CA ILE A 49 3.36 3.03 14.34
C ILE A 49 4.47 2.14 14.90
N TRP A 50 4.18 0.87 15.18
CA TRP A 50 5.20 -0.10 15.61
C TRP A 50 5.10 -1.42 14.86
N GLU A 51 6.21 -2.14 14.81
CA GLU A 51 6.28 -3.48 14.23
C GLU A 51 6.21 -4.54 15.33
N GLU A 52 5.28 -5.48 15.19
CA GLU A 52 5.11 -6.62 16.08
C GLU A 52 4.65 -7.81 15.23
N ASP A 53 5.37 -8.93 15.34
CA ASP A 53 5.13 -10.18 14.61
C ASP A 53 5.04 -9.96 13.09
N ASP A 54 6.04 -9.27 12.54
CA ASP A 54 6.18 -8.90 11.11
C ASP A 54 5.02 -8.06 10.54
N ARG A 55 4.20 -7.48 11.41
CA ARG A 55 3.07 -6.61 11.04
C ARG A 55 3.24 -5.22 11.63
N LYS A 56 2.77 -4.22 10.89
CA LYS A 56 2.73 -2.83 11.36
C LYS A 56 1.41 -2.58 12.05
N TRP A 57 1.47 -2.08 13.27
CA TRP A 57 0.31 -1.76 14.09
C TRP A 57 0.21 -0.26 14.31
N THR A 58 -1.01 0.22 14.44
CA THR A 58 -1.35 1.59 14.85
C THR A 58 -2.49 1.55 15.84
N ILE A 59 -2.56 2.57 16.68
CA ILE A 59 -3.76 2.85 17.46
C ILE A 59 -4.51 3.98 16.75
N LYS A 60 -5.74 3.68 16.35
CA LYS A 60 -6.68 4.65 15.78
C LYS A 60 -8.02 4.54 16.49
N ASP A 61 -8.53 5.66 16.99
CA ASP A 61 -9.79 5.75 17.73
C ASP A 61 -9.82 4.76 18.93
N GLY A 62 -8.71 4.68 19.68
CA GLY A 62 -8.54 3.73 20.79
C GLY A 62 -8.41 2.24 20.41
N ILE A 63 -8.48 1.87 19.13
CA ILE A 63 -8.44 0.48 18.66
C ILE A 63 -7.08 0.18 18.00
N LYS A 64 -6.44 -0.92 18.41
CA LYS A 64 -5.24 -1.45 17.75
C LYS A 64 -5.63 -2.02 16.37
N GLN A 65 -5.16 -1.38 15.30
CA GLN A 65 -5.40 -1.74 13.91
C GLN A 65 -4.07 -2.10 13.20
N ASN A 66 -4.10 -3.13 12.36
CA ASN A 66 -2.98 -3.53 11.52
C ASN A 66 -2.97 -2.68 10.24
N ILE A 67 -1.83 -2.06 9.90
CA ILE A 67 -1.64 -1.34 8.65
C ILE A 67 -1.24 -2.34 7.56
N THR A 68 -2.14 -2.57 6.62
CA THR A 68 -1.83 -3.38 5.43
C THR A 68 -1.36 -2.51 4.26
N LYS A 69 -0.58 -3.10 3.34
CA LYS A 69 -0.17 -2.41 2.09
C LYS A 69 -1.38 -1.89 1.30
N LEU A 70 -2.51 -2.60 1.38
CA LEU A 70 -3.75 -2.30 0.66
C LEU A 70 -4.63 -1.26 1.36
N ASP A 71 -4.33 -0.83 2.58
CA ASP A 71 -5.20 0.12 3.30
C ASP A 71 -5.30 1.48 2.59
N LYS A 72 -4.24 1.90 1.89
CA LYS A 72 -4.27 3.10 1.05
C LYS A 72 -5.28 2.93 -0.08
N ALA A 73 -5.22 1.82 -0.81
CA ALA A 73 -6.13 1.53 -1.91
C ALA A 73 -7.58 1.40 -1.43
N LYS A 74 -7.81 0.71 -0.30
CA LYS A 74 -9.14 0.60 0.32
C LYS A 74 -9.74 1.97 0.63
N LYS A 75 -8.97 2.86 1.26
CA LYS A 75 -9.45 4.23 1.58
C LYS A 75 -9.81 5.04 0.33
N LEU A 76 -9.11 4.83 -0.79
CA LEU A 76 -9.37 5.53 -2.05
C LEU A 76 -10.61 5.02 -2.79
N HIS A 77 -10.91 3.73 -2.67
CA HIS A 77 -12.04 3.08 -3.34
C HIS A 77 -13.33 3.02 -2.50
N ILE A 78 -13.23 3.11 -1.18
CA ILE A 78 -14.40 3.14 -0.32
C ILE A 78 -15.10 4.49 -0.49
N MET A 79 -16.31 4.42 -1.05
CA MET A 79 -17.20 5.57 -1.15
C MET A 79 -17.77 5.90 0.23
N PRO A 80 -17.67 7.16 0.69
CA PRO A 80 -18.28 7.58 1.94
C PRO A 80 -19.81 7.63 1.82
N ILE A 81 -20.48 7.57 2.96
CA ILE A 81 -21.96 7.70 3.01
C ILE A 81 -22.37 9.14 2.67
N PHE A 82 -21.54 10.12 3.01
CA PHE A 82 -21.76 11.54 2.76
C PHE A 82 -20.75 12.08 1.77
N CYS A 83 -21.23 12.89 0.83
CA CYS A 83 -20.39 13.53 -0.16
C CYS A 83 -19.41 14.50 0.53
N PRO A 84 -18.11 14.45 0.23
CA PRO A 84 -17.13 15.36 0.83
C PRO A 84 -17.30 16.82 0.38
N SER A 85 -17.98 17.09 -0.73
CA SER A 85 -18.19 18.45 -1.24
C SER A 85 -19.45 19.13 -0.72
N CYS A 86 -20.59 18.43 -0.70
CA CYS A 86 -21.88 19.02 -0.32
C CYS A 86 -22.48 18.44 0.97
N GLY A 87 -21.88 17.40 1.56
CA GLY A 87 -22.41 16.76 2.77
C GLY A 87 -23.70 15.96 2.57
N SER A 88 -24.25 15.91 1.34
CA SER A 88 -25.46 15.14 1.06
C SER A 88 -25.20 13.64 1.15
N LYS A 89 -26.25 12.87 1.48
CA LYS A 89 -26.19 11.41 1.42
C LYS A 89 -25.94 10.96 -0.02
N MET A 90 -24.97 10.07 -0.21
CA MET A 90 -24.64 9.50 -1.52
C MET A 90 -25.48 8.24 -1.78
N HIS A 91 -25.93 8.08 -3.02
CA HIS A 91 -26.65 6.91 -3.51
C HIS A 91 -25.68 5.95 -4.20
N THR A 92 -25.60 4.71 -3.72
CA THR A 92 -24.63 3.72 -4.19
C THR A 92 -24.72 3.40 -5.68
N ASP A 93 -25.92 3.46 -6.26
CA ASP A 93 -26.12 3.07 -7.67
C ASP A 93 -25.60 4.14 -8.63
N LEU A 94 -25.90 5.41 -8.35
CA LEU A 94 -25.53 6.53 -9.22
C LEU A 94 -24.18 7.11 -8.86
N ASP A 95 -23.88 7.34 -7.56
CA ASP A 95 -22.71 8.11 -7.16
C ASP A 95 -21.40 7.32 -7.15
N LYS A 96 -21.47 5.98 -7.10
CA LYS A 96 -20.29 5.11 -7.06
C LYS A 96 -19.32 5.30 -8.23
N PRO A 97 -19.77 5.29 -9.52
CA PRO A 97 -18.87 5.57 -10.64
C PRO A 97 -18.26 6.98 -10.56
N TYR A 98 -19.07 8.00 -10.26
CA TYR A 98 -18.60 9.39 -10.18
C TYR A 98 -17.62 9.63 -9.03
N TYR A 99 -17.81 8.96 -7.89
CA TYR A 99 -16.87 9.05 -6.77
C TYR A 99 -15.53 8.39 -7.10
N ASN A 100 -15.52 7.32 -7.88
CA ASN A 100 -14.26 6.69 -8.28
C ASN A 100 -13.41 7.62 -9.14
N ILE A 101 -14.03 8.37 -10.04
CA ILE A 101 -13.36 9.28 -11.00
C ILE A 101 -13.09 10.66 -10.37
N HIS A 102 -14.15 11.35 -9.93
CA HIS A 102 -14.08 12.75 -9.48
C HIS A 102 -13.98 12.92 -7.96
N LYS A 103 -14.17 11.86 -7.18
CA LYS A 103 -14.27 11.90 -5.70
C LYS A 103 -15.40 12.81 -5.19
N LYS A 104 -16.45 12.99 -6.00
CA LYS A 104 -17.65 13.79 -5.70
C LYS A 104 -18.92 12.99 -6.02
N CYS A 105 -20.07 13.43 -5.50
CA CYS A 105 -21.37 12.89 -5.90
C CYS A 105 -21.78 13.40 -7.29
N PHE A 106 -22.72 12.71 -7.92
CA PHE A 106 -23.25 13.01 -9.24
C PHE A 106 -23.74 14.45 -9.36
N ASN A 107 -24.56 14.92 -8.41
CA ASN A 107 -25.10 16.28 -8.45
C ASN A 107 -24.00 17.36 -8.44
N CYS A 108 -22.94 17.17 -7.65
CA CYS A 108 -21.81 18.10 -7.61
C CYS A 108 -21.04 18.13 -8.95
N VAL A 109 -20.99 17.00 -9.67
CA VAL A 109 -20.37 16.94 -11.00
C VAL A 109 -21.24 17.67 -12.01
N VAL A 110 -22.57 17.49 -11.97
CA VAL A 110 -23.51 18.19 -12.85
C VAL A 110 -23.44 19.70 -12.65
N GLU A 111 -23.41 20.18 -11.41
CA GLU A 111 -23.25 21.60 -11.10
C GLU A 111 -21.92 22.15 -11.64
N PHE A 112 -20.83 21.40 -11.45
CA PHE A 112 -19.52 21.77 -11.97
C PHE A 112 -19.51 21.88 -13.51
N GLU A 113 -20.05 20.88 -14.21
CA GLU A 113 -20.17 20.92 -15.67
C GLU A 113 -21.09 22.04 -16.15
N HIS A 114 -22.17 22.32 -15.42
CA HIS A 114 -23.05 23.44 -15.72
C HIS A 114 -22.30 24.77 -15.63
N HIS A 115 -21.53 25.01 -14.58
CA HIS A 115 -20.69 26.20 -14.45
C HIS A 115 -19.65 26.32 -15.57
N LEU A 116 -19.05 25.19 -15.99
CA LEU A 116 -18.12 25.18 -17.12
C LEU A 116 -18.80 25.54 -18.44
N LYS A 117 -20.02 25.04 -18.67
CA LYS A 117 -20.82 25.36 -19.86
C LYS A 117 -21.20 26.84 -19.90
N VAL A 118 -21.64 27.40 -18.76
CA VAL A 118 -21.95 28.82 -18.64
C VAL A 118 -20.71 29.69 -18.91
N ALA A 119 -19.53 29.24 -18.48
CA ALA A 119 -18.27 29.92 -18.74
C ALA A 119 -17.73 29.73 -20.17
N GLY A 120 -18.34 28.86 -20.99
CA GLY A 120 -17.85 28.52 -22.34
C GLY A 120 -16.57 27.68 -22.38
N LEU A 121 -16.15 27.10 -21.24
CA LEU A 121 -14.91 26.34 -21.10
C LEU A 121 -15.11 24.81 -21.22
N TYR A 122 -16.35 24.38 -21.49
CA TYR A 122 -16.70 22.97 -21.50
C TYR A 122 -15.97 22.18 -22.61
N GLU A 123 -15.86 22.74 -23.81
CA GLU A 123 -15.16 22.08 -24.93
C GLU A 123 -13.67 21.84 -24.62
N ILE A 124 -13.02 22.80 -23.97
CA ILE A 124 -11.62 22.67 -23.54
C ILE A 124 -11.49 21.57 -22.48
N TYR A 125 -12.44 21.49 -21.56
CA TYR A 125 -12.49 20.46 -20.54
C TYR A 125 -12.67 19.05 -21.16
N GLU A 126 -13.59 18.91 -22.10
CA GLU A 126 -13.84 17.67 -22.83
C GLU A 126 -12.61 17.22 -23.64
N ALA A 127 -12.02 18.13 -24.44
CA ALA A 127 -10.82 17.86 -25.20
C ALA A 127 -9.65 17.41 -24.30
N LYS A 128 -9.52 18.02 -23.11
CA LYS A 128 -8.50 17.62 -22.14
C LYS A 128 -8.69 16.19 -21.63
N ILE A 129 -9.93 15.77 -21.38
CA ILE A 129 -10.22 14.40 -20.94
C ILE A 129 -9.88 13.42 -22.06
N ILE A 130 -10.37 13.67 -23.27
CA ILE A 130 -10.15 12.80 -24.44
C ILE A 130 -8.64 12.64 -24.71
N ASN A 131 -7.90 13.75 -24.75
CA ASN A 131 -6.45 13.70 -24.97
C ASN A 131 -5.73 12.92 -23.86
N SER A 132 -6.15 13.10 -22.60
CA SER A 132 -5.56 12.34 -21.49
C SER A 132 -5.86 10.84 -21.54
N GLU A 133 -7.01 10.45 -22.08
CA GLU A 133 -7.39 9.06 -22.28
C GLU A 133 -6.57 8.44 -23.42
N ILE A 134 -6.40 9.17 -24.53
CA ILE A 134 -5.54 8.77 -25.65
C ILE A 134 -4.09 8.58 -25.18
N ASP A 135 -3.54 9.54 -24.43
CA ASP A 135 -2.18 9.45 -23.88
C ASP A 135 -2.00 8.22 -22.98
N ASN A 136 -2.97 7.96 -22.09
CA ASN A 136 -2.95 6.79 -21.22
C ASN A 136 -3.03 5.50 -22.04
N TRP A 137 -3.89 5.44 -23.05
CA TRP A 137 -4.01 4.30 -23.94
C TRP A 137 -2.70 4.01 -24.68
N ILE A 138 -2.01 5.04 -25.19
CA ILE A 138 -0.70 4.90 -25.82
C ILE A 138 0.30 4.26 -24.85
N ASN A 139 0.33 4.71 -23.59
CA ASN A 139 1.23 4.19 -22.57
C ASN A 139 0.90 2.74 -22.19
N GLU A 140 -0.37 2.42 -21.99
CA GLU A 140 -0.82 1.04 -21.71
C GLU A 140 -0.50 0.10 -22.87
N PHE A 141 -0.72 0.54 -24.11
CA PHE A 141 -0.43 -0.24 -25.30
C PHE A 141 1.07 -0.51 -25.47
N LYS A 142 1.92 0.49 -25.24
CA LYS A 142 3.38 0.32 -25.20
C LYS A 142 3.79 -0.70 -24.13
N THR A 143 3.30 -0.54 -22.91
CA THR A 143 3.60 -1.44 -21.79
C THR A 143 3.16 -2.87 -22.10
N TYR A 144 1.96 -3.02 -22.68
CA TYR A 144 1.43 -4.31 -23.10
C TYR A 144 2.35 -5.00 -24.13
N LEU A 145 2.72 -4.28 -25.19
CA LEU A 145 3.60 -4.84 -26.22
C LEU A 145 5.01 -5.14 -25.72
N GLU A 146 5.59 -4.30 -24.86
CA GLU A 146 6.86 -4.57 -24.21
C GLU A 146 6.77 -5.85 -23.36
N SER A 147 5.67 -6.04 -22.63
CA SER A 147 5.46 -7.25 -21.83
C SER A 147 5.37 -8.49 -22.71
N GLU A 148 4.60 -8.46 -23.79
CA GLU A 148 4.47 -9.58 -24.74
C GLU A 148 5.79 -9.91 -25.44
N LEU A 149 6.56 -8.90 -25.83
CA LEU A 149 7.89 -9.10 -26.45
C LEU A 149 8.93 -9.65 -25.46
N SER A 150 8.75 -9.39 -24.17
CA SER A 150 9.59 -9.92 -23.09
C SER A 150 9.26 -11.38 -22.74
N ILE A 151 8.04 -11.83 -23.03
CA ILE A 151 7.63 -13.23 -22.87
C ILE A 151 8.32 -14.03 -23.99
N THR A 152 9.54 -14.48 -23.72
CA THR A 152 10.26 -15.41 -24.59
C THR A 152 9.66 -16.81 -24.45
N ASN A 153 9.59 -17.54 -25.56
CA ASN A 153 9.13 -18.94 -25.63
C ASN A 153 9.86 -19.81 -24.60
N ASN A 154 9.21 -20.00 -23.44
CA ASN A 154 9.71 -20.85 -22.40
C ASN A 154 9.72 -22.28 -22.92
N SER A 155 10.90 -22.88 -22.96
CA SER A 155 11.01 -24.33 -23.15
C SER A 155 10.33 -24.99 -21.96
N PHE A 156 9.29 -25.78 -22.20
CA PHE A 156 8.65 -26.58 -21.18
C PHE A 156 9.28 -27.97 -21.20
N ILE A 157 9.52 -28.55 -20.01
CA ILE A 157 9.97 -29.94 -19.87
C ILE A 157 8.70 -30.78 -19.74
N SER A 158 8.49 -31.72 -20.67
CA SER A 158 7.37 -32.65 -20.60
C SER A 158 7.54 -33.60 -19.41
N GLU A 159 6.48 -34.26 -18.96
CA GLU A 159 6.56 -35.28 -17.91
C GLU A 159 7.48 -36.46 -18.31
N GLN A 160 7.75 -36.62 -19.61
CA GLN A 160 8.69 -37.61 -20.15
C GLN A 160 10.15 -37.12 -20.18
N GLY A 161 10.41 -35.87 -19.78
CA GLY A 161 11.74 -35.28 -19.72
C GLY A 161 12.19 -34.59 -21.01
N ASP A 162 11.32 -34.51 -22.03
CA ASP A 162 11.65 -33.86 -23.29
C ASP A 162 11.52 -32.33 -23.19
N LEU A 163 12.51 -31.61 -23.71
CA LEU A 163 12.48 -30.15 -23.81
C LEU A 163 11.69 -29.74 -25.06
N GLU A 164 10.43 -29.39 -24.89
CA GLU A 164 9.61 -28.83 -25.96
C GLU A 164 9.88 -27.33 -26.11
N LYS A 165 10.45 -26.97 -27.25
CA LYS A 165 10.61 -25.56 -27.66
C LYS A 165 9.53 -25.21 -28.67
N TRP A 166 8.59 -24.38 -28.24
CA TRP A 166 7.65 -23.76 -29.15
C TRP A 166 8.40 -22.74 -30.01
N THR A 167 8.57 -23.04 -31.30
CA THR A 167 9.22 -22.15 -32.27
C THR A 167 8.15 -21.37 -33.02
N GLY A 168 7.90 -20.15 -32.56
CA GLY A 168 6.92 -19.24 -33.14
C GLY A 168 6.84 -18.03 -32.23
N GLY A 169 7.46 -16.92 -32.64
CA GLY A 169 7.40 -15.66 -31.93
C GLY A 169 6.94 -14.56 -32.88
N PRO A 170 6.28 -13.51 -32.38
CA PRO A 170 5.91 -12.38 -33.21
C PRO A 170 7.17 -11.76 -33.85
N ASN A 171 7.08 -11.41 -35.14
CA ASN A 171 8.16 -10.69 -35.80
C ASN A 171 8.27 -9.29 -35.18
N LYS A 172 9.33 -9.08 -34.40
CA LYS A 172 9.54 -7.86 -33.62
C LYS A 172 9.50 -6.59 -34.47
N GLU A 173 10.08 -6.63 -35.68
CA GLU A 173 10.14 -5.48 -36.58
C GLU A 173 8.72 -5.08 -37.03
N LYS A 174 7.90 -6.05 -37.44
CA LYS A 174 6.51 -5.79 -37.85
C LYS A 174 5.63 -5.28 -36.70
N VAL A 175 5.88 -5.76 -35.47
CA VAL A 175 5.15 -5.31 -34.29
C VAL A 175 5.50 -3.87 -33.95
N LEU A 176 6.79 -3.52 -34.01
CA LEU A 176 7.25 -2.14 -33.78
C LEU A 176 6.74 -1.19 -34.87
N GLU A 177 6.78 -1.59 -36.14
CA GLU A 177 6.19 -0.80 -37.23
C GLU A 177 4.67 -0.60 -37.05
N GLY A 178 3.97 -1.61 -36.57
CA GLY A 178 2.54 -1.52 -36.27
C GLY A 178 2.27 -0.56 -35.12
N LEU A 179 3.09 -0.59 -34.07
CA LEU A 179 3.03 0.32 -32.94
C LEU A 179 3.29 1.77 -33.35
N ASP A 180 4.30 2.03 -34.17
CA ASP A 180 4.59 3.40 -34.62
C ASP A 180 3.41 3.97 -35.41
N LYS A 181 2.82 3.19 -36.32
CA LYS A 181 1.63 3.60 -37.08
C LYS A 181 0.40 3.85 -36.20
N THR A 182 0.18 3.03 -35.18
CA THR A 182 -0.96 3.25 -34.27
C THR A 182 -0.74 4.49 -33.40
N ILE A 183 0.48 4.74 -32.95
CA ILE A 183 0.82 5.96 -32.20
C ILE A 183 0.66 7.19 -33.08
N GLU A 184 1.13 7.16 -34.33
CA GLU A 184 0.95 8.26 -35.29
C GLU A 184 -0.53 8.56 -35.53
N TYR A 185 -1.36 7.53 -35.72
CA TYR A 185 -2.81 7.69 -35.87
C TYR A 185 -3.44 8.30 -34.61
N LEU A 186 -3.11 7.78 -33.43
CA LEU A 186 -3.68 8.28 -32.16
C LEU A 186 -3.29 9.72 -31.86
N ASN A 187 -2.07 10.15 -32.21
CA ASN A 187 -1.62 11.54 -32.07
C ASN A 187 -2.29 12.50 -33.07
N SER A 188 -2.92 11.97 -34.12
CA SER A 188 -3.61 12.78 -35.14
C SER A 188 -5.08 13.07 -34.81
N LEU A 189 -5.64 12.41 -33.79
CA LEU A 189 -7.00 12.59 -33.28
C LEU A 189 -7.04 13.76 -32.27
#